data_AF-B7X101-F1
#
_entry.id   AF-B7X101-F1
#
_cell.length_a   1.000
_cell.length_b   1.000
_cell.length_c   1.000
_cell.angle_alpha   90.00
_cell.angle_beta   90.00
_cell.angle_gamma   90.00
#
_symmetry.space_group_name_H-M   'P 1'
#
loop_
_entity.id
_entity.type
_entity.pdbx_description
1 polymer ?
#
loop_
_entity_poly.entity_id
_entity_poly.type
_entity_poly.pdbx_seq_one_letter_code
_entity_poly.pdbx_strand_id
1 'polypeptide(L)'
;MTDFRTRNQRVTDDVGHIELLEVSNPSFSESMYIANDDVDFVSRGISYIGLRFGFTIPDDVSGQAPRMRLTMDNVGRGVSDELERRQPGTTTMAKLIVVPRDQPDVHQKVYWLPMTGVSINGVSAQATCSVDDLMRQSACKQIANPHSLPGIF
;
A
#
# COMPACT_ATOMS: atom_id res chain seq x y z
N MET A 1 17.43 19.24 -12.67
CA MET A 1 16.25 18.57 -13.27
C MET A 1 16.57 17.09 -13.29
N THR A 2 15.98 16.28 -12.41
CA THR A 2 16.45 14.90 -12.13
C THR A 2 16.23 13.98 -13.34
N ASP A 3 17.30 13.30 -13.78
CA ASP A 3 17.37 12.40 -14.95
C ASP A 3 16.15 11.48 -15.11
N PHE A 4 15.60 11.01 -13.99
CA PHE A 4 14.42 10.13 -13.94
C PHE A 4 13.21 10.68 -14.72
N ARG A 5 12.85 11.95 -14.49
CA ARG A 5 11.66 12.54 -15.14
C ARG A 5 11.90 12.70 -16.64
N THR A 6 13.11 13.05 -17.03
CA THR A 6 13.50 13.19 -18.44
C THR A 6 13.50 11.85 -19.16
N ARG A 7 13.98 10.78 -18.50
CA ARG A 7 13.98 9.40 -19.05
C ARG A 7 12.57 8.85 -19.24
N ASN A 8 11.70 8.96 -18.24
CA ASN A 8 10.30 8.48 -18.33
C ASN A 8 9.42 9.26 -19.33
N GLN A 9 9.87 10.42 -19.80
CA GLN A 9 9.19 11.20 -20.84
C GLN A 9 9.64 10.82 -22.26
N ARG A 10 10.73 10.05 -22.41
CA ARG A 10 11.20 9.57 -23.71
C ARG A 10 10.39 8.36 -24.15
N VAL A 11 10.18 8.26 -25.46
CA VAL A 11 9.55 7.08 -26.08
C VAL A 11 10.46 5.85 -25.99
N THR A 12 11.78 6.06 -25.99
CA THR A 12 12.79 5.04 -25.71
C THR A 12 13.24 5.19 -24.26
N ASP A 13 12.63 4.41 -23.36
CA ASP A 13 13.09 4.24 -21.99
C ASP A 13 13.87 2.92 -21.90
N ASP A 14 15.20 3.02 -21.88
CA ASP A 14 16.10 1.86 -21.95
C ASP A 14 16.23 1.15 -20.58
N VAL A 15 15.76 1.77 -19.49
CA VAL A 15 15.95 1.29 -18.11
C VAL A 15 14.62 1.03 -17.42
N GLY A 16 13.64 1.93 -17.56
CA GLY A 16 12.35 1.80 -16.89
C GLY A 16 12.40 2.09 -15.39
N HIS A 17 11.23 1.92 -14.76
CA HIS A 17 11.06 1.95 -13.32
C HIS A 17 10.35 0.68 -12.84
N ILE A 18 10.37 0.48 -11.54
CA ILE A 18 9.67 -0.58 -10.84
C ILE A 18 8.91 0.01 -9.66
N GLU A 19 7.71 -0.49 -9.44
CA GLU A 19 6.93 -0.18 -8.24
C GLU A 19 7.15 -1.23 -7.17
N LEU A 20 7.46 -0.75 -5.97
CA LEU A 20 7.57 -1.55 -4.77
C LEU A 20 6.40 -1.21 -3.85
N LEU A 21 5.86 -2.23 -3.20
CA LEU A 21 4.77 -2.11 -2.27
C LEU A 21 5.20 -2.72 -0.93
N GLU A 22 5.18 -1.89 0.11
CA GLU A 22 5.31 -2.35 1.49
C GLU A 22 3.91 -2.32 2.14
N VAL A 23 3.43 -3.44 2.64
CA VAL A 23 2.18 -3.53 3.39
C VAL A 23 2.49 -3.86 4.85
N SER A 24 2.10 -2.97 5.76
CA SER A 24 2.34 -3.13 7.20
C SER A 24 1.05 -3.03 7.99
N ASN A 25 0.92 -3.85 9.03
CA ASN A 25 -0.15 -3.76 10.02
C ASN A 25 0.44 -4.15 11.40
N PRO A 26 0.05 -3.50 12.50
CA PRO A 26 0.49 -3.87 13.85
C PRO A 26 0.20 -5.33 14.26
N SER A 27 -0.76 -5.98 13.61
CA SER A 27 -1.13 -7.39 13.83
C SER A 27 -0.29 -8.37 13.02
N PHE A 28 0.47 -7.93 12.02
CA PHE A 28 1.31 -8.82 11.21
C PHE A 28 2.59 -9.17 11.94
N SER A 29 3.05 -10.41 11.75
CA SER A 29 4.35 -10.85 12.27
C SER A 29 5.52 -10.14 11.56
N GLU A 30 5.37 -9.86 10.27
CA GLU A 30 6.31 -9.10 9.46
C GLU A 30 5.56 -8.26 8.41
N SER A 31 6.17 -7.16 7.94
CA SER A 31 5.64 -6.40 6.81
C SER A 31 5.83 -7.17 5.50
N MET A 32 4.87 -7.06 4.61
CA MET A 32 4.93 -7.72 3.31
C MET A 32 5.61 -6.80 2.29
N TYR A 33 6.60 -7.32 1.57
CA TYR A 33 7.39 -6.60 0.57
C TYR A 33 7.17 -7.20 -0.81
N ILE A 34 6.53 -6.44 -1.71
CA ILE A 34 6.18 -6.88 -3.06
C ILE A 34 6.80 -5.95 -4.10
N ALA A 35 7.37 -6.51 -5.17
CA ALA A 35 7.85 -5.80 -6.34
C ALA A 35 6.94 -6.11 -7.54
N ASN A 36 6.60 -5.08 -8.32
CA ASN A 36 5.80 -5.19 -9.53
C ASN A 36 6.64 -5.74 -10.70
N ASP A 37 7.13 -6.96 -10.56
CA ASP A 37 7.92 -7.68 -11.56
C ASP A 37 7.72 -9.19 -11.41
N ASP A 38 8.22 -10.00 -12.35
CA ASP A 38 8.22 -11.47 -12.25
C ASP A 38 9.39 -12.01 -11.42
N VAL A 39 10.39 -11.15 -11.15
CA VAL A 39 11.62 -11.50 -10.45
C VAL A 39 11.69 -10.72 -9.14
N ASP A 40 12.20 -11.37 -8.11
CA ASP A 40 12.46 -10.73 -6.82
C ASP A 40 13.44 -9.56 -7.00
N PHE A 41 13.17 -8.47 -6.29
CA PHE A 41 13.92 -7.22 -6.40
C PHE A 41 14.47 -6.80 -5.04
N VAL A 42 15.72 -6.38 -4.98
CA VAL A 42 16.33 -5.94 -3.72
C VAL A 42 16.50 -4.42 -3.75
N SER A 43 15.98 -3.75 -2.73
CA SER A 43 16.14 -2.31 -2.52
C SER A 43 16.47 -2.05 -1.05
N ARG A 44 17.54 -1.29 -0.80
CA ARG A 44 18.05 -0.93 0.54
C ARG A 44 18.29 -2.13 1.46
N GLY A 45 18.70 -3.26 0.89
CA GLY A 45 18.92 -4.51 1.61
C GLY A 45 17.64 -5.27 1.99
N ILE A 46 16.46 -4.81 1.55
CA ILE A 46 15.18 -5.49 1.72
C ILE A 46 14.85 -6.24 0.44
N SER A 47 14.51 -7.53 0.56
CA SER A 47 14.08 -8.37 -0.57
C SER A 47 12.58 -8.22 -0.78
N TYR A 48 12.20 -7.78 -1.97
CA TYR A 48 10.82 -7.68 -2.43
C TYR A 48 10.50 -8.88 -3.31
N ILE A 49 9.38 -9.52 -3.05
CA ILE A 49 8.93 -10.66 -3.82
C ILE A 49 8.37 -10.18 -5.16
N GLY A 50 8.82 -10.77 -6.26
CA GLY A 50 8.29 -10.51 -7.60
C GLY A 50 6.84 -11.01 -7.71
N LEU A 51 5.89 -10.09 -7.61
CA LEU A 51 4.47 -10.35 -7.81
C LEU A 51 3.85 -9.14 -8.49
N ARG A 52 3.43 -9.33 -9.74
CA ARG A 52 2.78 -8.28 -10.51
C ARG A 52 1.51 -7.81 -9.82
N PHE A 53 1.37 -6.49 -9.71
CA PHE A 53 0.16 -5.88 -9.21
C PHE A 53 -0.24 -4.68 -10.08
N GLY A 54 -1.55 -4.55 -10.32
CA GLY A 54 -2.12 -3.36 -10.91
C GLY A 54 -2.29 -2.29 -9.85
N PHE A 55 -1.82 -1.07 -10.12
CA PHE A 55 -2.17 0.11 -9.33
C PHE A 55 -2.69 1.21 -10.25
N THR A 56 -3.75 1.86 -9.81
CA THR A 56 -4.22 3.11 -10.42
C THR A 56 -3.73 4.25 -9.56
N ILE A 57 -2.88 5.12 -10.12
CA ILE A 57 -2.53 6.38 -9.46
C ILE A 57 -3.84 7.17 -9.34
N PRO A 58 -4.18 7.68 -8.16
CA PRO A 58 -5.39 8.47 -8.00
C PRO A 58 -5.30 9.71 -8.89
N ASP A 59 -6.29 9.88 -9.77
CA ASP A 59 -6.50 11.14 -10.47
C ASP A 59 -6.87 12.21 -9.44
N ASP A 60 -6.20 13.36 -9.50
CA ASP A 60 -6.48 14.52 -8.66
C ASP A 60 -7.77 15.20 -9.15
N VAL A 61 -8.90 14.53 -8.89
CA VAL A 61 -10.23 15.09 -9.13
C VAL A 61 -10.61 15.91 -7.90
N SER A 62 -10.72 17.22 -8.08
CA SER A 62 -11.12 18.17 -7.04
C SER A 62 -12.34 17.66 -6.25
N GLY A 63 -12.17 17.46 -4.95
CA GLY A 63 -13.24 17.07 -4.01
C GLY A 63 -13.36 15.58 -3.70
N GLN A 64 -12.56 14.70 -4.29
CA GLN A 64 -12.50 13.28 -3.89
C GLN A 64 -11.17 12.92 -3.24
N ALA A 65 -11.23 12.20 -2.12
CA ALA A 65 -10.04 11.65 -1.50
C ALA A 65 -9.36 10.66 -2.47
N PRO A 66 -8.03 10.70 -2.61
CA PRO A 66 -7.30 9.80 -3.50
C PRO A 66 -7.62 8.34 -3.16
N ARG A 67 -8.00 7.57 -4.18
CA ARG A 67 -8.28 6.14 -4.11
C ARG A 67 -7.31 5.39 -5.00
N MET A 68 -6.57 4.46 -4.41
CA MET A 68 -5.71 3.52 -5.13
C MET A 68 -6.35 2.13 -5.05
N ARG A 69 -6.51 1.47 -6.19
CA ARG A 69 -6.89 0.06 -6.24
C ARG A 69 -5.64 -0.76 -6.48
N LEU A 70 -5.32 -1.63 -5.54
CA LEU A 70 -4.29 -2.64 -5.68
C LEU A 70 -4.96 -3.94 -6.12
N THR A 71 -4.52 -4.53 -7.21
CA THR A 71 -4.97 -5.87 -7.64
C THR A 71 -3.75 -6.75 -7.80
N MET A 72 -3.68 -7.84 -7.03
CA MET A 72 -2.59 -8.81 -7.09
C MET A 72 -3.16 -10.23 -7.23
N ASP A 73 -2.37 -11.10 -7.85
CA ASP A 73 -2.70 -12.52 -7.90
C ASP A 73 -2.52 -13.14 -6.49
N ASN A 74 -3.47 -13.97 -6.07
CA ASN A 74 -3.50 -14.59 -4.74
C ASN A 74 -2.83 -15.99 -4.72
N VAL A 75 -2.10 -16.39 -5.76
CA VAL A 75 -1.50 -17.73 -5.84
C VAL A 75 -0.41 -17.94 -4.77
N GLY A 76 -0.82 -18.51 -3.63
CA GLY A 76 -0.03 -19.49 -2.87
C GLY A 76 1.01 -19.01 -1.86
N ARG A 77 1.09 -17.72 -1.49
CA ARG A 77 2.18 -17.21 -0.61
C ARG A 77 1.75 -16.68 0.77
N GLY A 78 0.63 -17.13 1.33
CA GLY A 78 0.25 -16.83 2.73
C GLY A 78 -0.34 -15.43 2.99
N VAL A 79 -0.52 -14.62 1.93
CA VAL A 79 -1.08 -13.26 2.03
C VAL A 79 -2.51 -13.27 2.58
N SER A 80 -3.28 -14.31 2.23
CA SER A 80 -4.66 -14.49 2.73
C SER A 80 -4.68 -14.75 4.24
N ASP A 81 -3.77 -15.59 4.77
CA ASP A 81 -3.75 -15.96 6.19
C ASP A 81 -3.38 -14.77 7.09
N GLU A 82 -2.42 -13.94 6.68
CA GLU A 82 -2.04 -12.74 7.44
C GLU A 82 -3.15 -11.67 7.39
N LEU A 83 -3.84 -11.52 6.26
CA LEU A 83 -4.98 -10.61 6.15
C LEU A 83 -6.19 -11.07 6.99
N GLU A 84 -6.45 -12.37 7.08
CA GLU A 84 -7.49 -12.95 7.93
C GLU A 84 -7.16 -12.85 9.43
N ARG A 85 -5.88 -12.87 9.81
CA ARG A 85 -5.43 -12.67 11.20
C ARG A 85 -5.52 -11.23 11.69
N ARG A 86 -5.90 -10.29 10.83
CA ARG A 86 -6.00 -8.87 11.18
C ARG A 86 -6.97 -8.68 12.34
N GLN A 87 -6.49 -8.05 13.41
CA GLN A 87 -7.37 -7.69 14.53
C GLN A 87 -8.38 -6.61 14.12
N PRO A 88 -9.64 -6.70 14.58
CA PRO A 88 -10.64 -5.67 14.33
C PRO A 88 -10.14 -4.29 14.80
N GLY A 89 -10.26 -3.27 13.94
CA GLY A 89 -9.91 -1.88 14.28
C GLY A 89 -8.45 -1.48 14.06
N THR A 90 -7.55 -2.37 13.63
CA THR A 90 -6.19 -1.98 13.23
C THR A 90 -6.18 -1.44 11.80
N THR A 91 -5.37 -0.41 11.54
CA THR A 91 -5.21 0.16 10.19
C THR A 91 -4.03 -0.50 9.50
N THR A 92 -4.27 -1.12 8.34
CA THR A 92 -3.20 -1.60 7.46
C THR A 92 -2.73 -0.43 6.60
N MET A 93 -1.43 -0.20 6.55
CA MET A 93 -0.80 0.85 5.74
C MET A 93 -0.12 0.24 4.52
N ALA A 94 -0.46 0.74 3.34
CA ALA A 94 0.24 0.46 2.10
C ALA A 94 1.18 1.63 1.76
N LYS A 95 2.44 1.34 1.52
CA LYS A 95 3.44 2.29 1.06
C LYS A 95 3.89 1.89 -0.34
N LEU A 96 3.50 2.67 -1.34
CA LEU A 96 3.89 2.50 -2.73
C LEU A 96 5.13 3.35 -3.01
N ILE A 97 6.17 2.72 -3.55
CA ILE A 97 7.46 3.34 -3.82
C ILE A 97 7.78 3.14 -5.29
N VAL A 98 8.12 4.22 -5.99
CA VAL A 98 8.58 4.15 -7.38
C VAL A 98 10.09 4.33 -7.39
N VAL A 99 10.79 3.35 -7.97
CA VAL A 99 12.24 3.26 -8.01
C VAL A 99 12.70 3.03 -9.46
N PRO A 100 13.77 3.68 -9.94
CA PRO A 100 14.37 3.32 -11.22
C PRO A 100 15.13 2.00 -11.14
N ARG A 101 15.09 1.19 -12.20
CA ARG A 101 15.73 -0.15 -12.19
C ARG A 101 17.26 -0.09 -12.06
N ASP A 102 17.91 0.98 -12.51
CA ASP A 102 19.37 1.17 -12.43
C ASP A 102 19.85 1.64 -11.05
N GLN A 103 18.97 2.22 -10.23
CA GLN A 103 19.31 2.74 -8.90
C GLN A 103 18.27 2.24 -7.88
N PRO A 104 18.33 0.96 -7.50
CA PRO A 104 17.35 0.31 -6.62
C PRO A 104 17.16 1.01 -5.27
N ASP A 105 18.16 1.73 -4.77
CA ASP A 105 18.11 2.39 -3.46
C ASP A 105 17.52 3.80 -3.49
N VAL A 106 17.30 4.36 -4.69
CA VAL A 106 16.81 5.72 -4.90
C VAL A 106 15.29 5.71 -5.03
N HIS A 107 14.62 6.03 -3.92
CA HIS A 107 13.17 6.13 -3.88
C HIS A 107 12.72 7.47 -4.48
N GLN A 108 12.24 7.45 -5.71
CA GLN A 108 11.90 8.66 -6.46
C GLN A 108 10.55 9.24 -6.04
N LYS A 109 9.57 8.37 -5.78
CA LYS A 109 8.25 8.74 -5.27
C LYS A 109 7.84 7.76 -4.19
N VAL A 110 7.19 8.26 -3.15
CA VAL A 110 6.67 7.45 -2.04
C VAL A 110 5.26 7.93 -1.72
N TYR A 111 4.31 7.01 -1.70
CA TYR A 111 2.92 7.27 -1.36
C TYR A 111 2.53 6.41 -0.16
N TRP A 112 1.96 7.04 0.87
CA TRP A 112 1.46 6.36 2.05
C TRP A 112 -0.07 6.39 2.02
N LEU A 113 -0.69 5.22 1.92
CA LEU A 113 -2.13 5.10 1.75
C LEU A 113 -2.68 4.08 2.75
N PRO A 114 -3.62 4.46 3.63
CA PRO A 114 -4.29 3.49 4.48
C PRO A 114 -5.17 2.58 3.63
N MET A 115 -5.11 1.28 3.88
CA MET A 115 -5.95 0.28 3.23
C MET A 115 -7.29 0.19 3.97
N THR A 116 -8.36 0.58 3.30
CA THR A 116 -9.70 0.70 3.89
C THR A 116 -10.57 -0.52 3.64
N GLY A 117 -10.33 -1.23 2.53
CA GLY A 117 -11.04 -2.46 2.20
C GLY A 117 -10.11 -3.44 1.50
N VAL A 118 -10.16 -4.70 1.91
CA VAL A 118 -9.46 -5.80 1.23
C VAL A 118 -10.50 -6.86 0.90
N SER A 119 -10.54 -7.27 -0.35
CA SER A 119 -11.42 -8.30 -0.88
C SER A 119 -10.56 -9.34 -1.57
N ILE A 120 -10.68 -10.58 -1.13
CA ILE A 120 -9.93 -11.69 -1.69
C ILE A 120 -10.91 -12.58 -2.44
N ASN A 121 -10.62 -12.84 -3.72
CA ASN A 121 -11.22 -13.89 -4.51
C ASN A 121 -10.22 -15.04 -4.64
N GLY A 122 -10.69 -16.25 -4.96
CA GLY A 122 -9.84 -17.46 -5.04
C GLY A 122 -8.65 -17.39 -6.01
N VAL A 123 -8.60 -16.36 -6.86
CA VAL A 123 -7.51 -16.11 -7.83
C VAL A 123 -6.90 -14.70 -7.67
N SER A 124 -7.54 -13.77 -6.97
CA SER A 124 -7.06 -12.38 -6.92
C SER A 124 -7.37 -11.71 -5.60
N ALA A 125 -6.40 -11.03 -5.00
CA ALA A 125 -6.62 -10.13 -3.89
C ALA A 125 -6.70 -8.69 -4.41
N GLN A 126 -7.76 -7.99 -4.01
CA GLN A 126 -8.01 -6.59 -4.33
C GLN A 126 -8.03 -5.78 -3.05
N ALA A 127 -7.30 -4.68 -3.01
CA ALA A 127 -7.35 -3.74 -1.90
C ALA A 127 -7.65 -2.33 -2.38
N THR A 128 -8.51 -1.65 -1.64
CA THR A 128 -8.78 -0.22 -1.80
C THR A 128 -8.00 0.53 -0.74
N CYS A 129 -7.13 1.44 -1.18
CA CYS A 129 -6.35 2.31 -0.31
C CYS A 129 -6.85 3.74 -0.49
N SER A 130 -7.23 4.40 0.59
CA SER A 130 -7.72 5.77 0.54
C SER A 130 -7.55 6.47 1.88
N VAL A 131 -7.22 7.76 1.83
CA VAL A 131 -7.15 8.64 3.01
C VAL A 131 -8.53 9.07 3.52
N ASP A 132 -9.60 8.80 2.76
CA ASP A 132 -10.99 9.17 3.09
C ASP A 132 -11.42 8.65 4.47
N ASP A 133 -11.02 7.41 4.80
CA ASP A 133 -11.41 6.78 6.06
C ASP A 133 -10.70 7.42 7.26
N LEU A 134 -9.43 7.80 7.09
CA LEU A 134 -8.70 8.56 8.11
C LEU A 134 -9.35 9.92 8.36
N MET A 135 -9.87 10.57 7.30
CA MET A 135 -10.55 11.87 7.40
C MET A 135 -11.98 11.76 7.97
N ARG A 136 -12.63 10.60 7.83
CA ARG A 136 -13.94 10.31 8.44
C ARG A 136 -13.85 9.84 9.89
N GLN A 137 -12.67 9.48 10.38
CA GLN A 137 -12.52 9.08 11.78
C GLN A 137 -12.81 10.25 12.73
N SER A 138 -13.52 9.95 13.83
CA SER A 138 -13.72 10.92 14.89
C SER A 138 -12.39 11.34 15.50
N ALA A 139 -12.22 12.65 15.72
CA ALA A 139 -11.00 13.20 16.33
C ALA A 139 -10.71 12.62 17.72
N CYS A 140 -11.75 12.18 18.45
CA CYS A 140 -11.62 11.46 19.71
C CYS A 140 -12.12 10.02 19.55
N LYS A 141 -11.25 9.05 19.88
CA LYS A 141 -11.60 7.62 19.92
C LYS A 141 -12.28 7.21 21.24
N GLN A 142 -12.20 8.05 22.27
CA GLN A 142 -12.78 7.77 23.57
C GLN A 142 -14.23 8.24 23.59
N ILE A 143 -15.15 7.29 23.72
CA ILE A 143 -16.58 7.57 23.85
C ILE A 143 -16.92 7.64 25.34
N ALA A 144 -17.68 8.66 25.71
CA ALA A 144 -18.30 8.77 27.02
C ALA A 144 -19.33 7.65 27.19
N ASN A 145 -19.07 6.71 28.09
CA ASN A 145 -20.00 5.65 28.48
C ASN A 145 -19.94 5.46 30.01
N PRO A 146 -20.89 4.73 30.63
CA PRO A 146 -20.90 4.55 32.08
C PRO A 146 -19.62 3.90 32.66
N HIS A 147 -18.84 3.21 31.83
CA HIS A 147 -17.57 2.62 32.25
C HIS A 147 -16.41 3.62 32.19
N SER A 148 -16.37 4.50 31.18
CA SER A 148 -15.32 5.49 30.97
C SER A 148 -15.55 6.79 31.73
N LEU A 149 -16.81 7.14 32.03
CA LEU A 149 -17.22 8.34 32.79
C LEU A 149 -18.41 8.01 33.72
N PRO A 150 -18.19 7.24 34.81
CA PRO A 150 -19.26 6.80 35.71
C PRO A 150 -19.95 7.94 36.50
N GLY A 151 -19.34 9.14 36.57
CA GLY A 151 -19.87 10.26 37.35
C GLY A 151 -20.80 11.23 36.61
N ILE A 152 -21.05 11.02 35.32
CA ILE A 152 -21.89 11.90 34.46
C ILE A 152 -23.25 11.26 34.12
N PHE A 153 -23.40 9.96 34.34
CA PHE A 153 -24.63 9.20 34.12
C PHE A 153 -25.35 8.90 35.43
#